data_AF-A0A9Y2ICL9-F1
#
_entry.id   AF-A0A9Y2ICL9-F1
#
_cell.length_a   1.000
_cell.length_b   1.000
_cell.length_c   1.000
_cell.angle_alpha   90.00
_cell.angle_beta   90.00
_cell.angle_gamma   90.00
#
_symmetry.space_group_name_H-M   'P 1'
#
loop_
_entity.id
_entity.type
_entity.pdbx_description
1 polymer ?
#
loop_
_entity_poly.entity_id
_entity_poly.type
_entity_poly.pdbx_seq_one_letter_code
_entity_poly.pdbx_strand_id
1 'polypeptide(L)'
;MYEEVDITATAKELAHLASLIAEGAGFISAAPTSPQSGTLAGIEVRKAPGSGVHIRLDGQTQILVISGDVDSRAILAENAHAMATAEDGGHLHVDYFPGHSYLVEGSLPLVINSPHGGMPAR
;
A
#
# COMPACT_ATOMS: atom_id res chain seq x y z
N MET A 1 -3.71 -18.03 -4.30
CA MET A 1 -4.07 -16.71 -4.87
C MET A 1 -4.44 -15.86 -3.69
N TYR A 2 -3.82 -14.70 -3.49
CA TYR A 2 -4.15 -13.83 -2.36
C TYR A 2 -5.34 -12.98 -2.80
N GLU A 3 -6.36 -12.90 -1.95
CA GLU A 3 -7.56 -12.11 -2.24
C GLU A 3 -7.32 -10.63 -1.93
N GLU A 4 -6.50 -10.33 -0.91
CA GLU A 4 -6.21 -9.00 -0.40
C GLU A 4 -4.89 -9.01 0.38
N VAL A 5 -4.25 -7.85 0.52
CA VAL A 5 -3.07 -7.65 1.39
C VAL A 5 -3.34 -6.53 2.39
N ASP A 6 -3.26 -6.88 3.67
CA ASP A 6 -3.32 -5.93 4.78
C ASP A 6 -1.95 -5.29 5.04
N ILE A 7 -1.93 -3.96 5.06
CA ILE A 7 -0.80 -3.15 5.53
C ILE A 7 -1.16 -2.61 6.91
N THR A 8 -0.43 -3.07 7.92
CA THR A 8 -0.47 -2.53 9.28
C THR A 8 0.93 -2.05 9.64
N ALA A 9 1.06 -0.80 10.03
CA ALA A 9 2.32 -0.22 10.45
C ALA A 9 2.09 0.97 11.39
N THR A 10 3.16 1.46 12.03
CA THR A 10 3.08 2.70 12.80
C THR A 10 2.83 3.91 11.91
N ALA A 11 2.37 5.03 12.48
CA ALA A 11 2.20 6.30 11.77
C ALA A 11 3.48 6.72 11.02
N LYS A 12 4.64 6.54 11.67
CA LYS A 12 5.94 6.86 11.06
C LYS A 12 6.25 5.98 9.86
N GLU A 13 5.96 4.69 9.94
CA GLU A 13 6.22 3.74 8.85
C GLU A 13 5.25 3.95 7.68
N LEU A 14 3.97 4.23 7.93
CA LEU A 14 3.02 4.58 6.87
C LEU A 14 3.39 5.92 6.20
N ALA A 15 3.79 6.93 6.97
CA ALA A 15 4.28 8.19 6.41
C ALA A 15 5.54 7.98 5.56
N HIS A 16 6.45 7.09 5.99
CA HIS A 16 7.61 6.73 5.19
C HIS A 16 7.22 5.99 3.90
N LEU A 17 6.30 5.03 3.98
CA LEU A 17 5.75 4.35 2.79
C LEU A 17 5.14 5.34 1.80
N ALA A 18 4.34 6.30 2.29
CA ALA A 18 3.76 7.36 1.46
C ALA A 18 4.85 8.16 0.72
N SER A 19 5.96 8.51 1.39
CA SER A 19 7.10 9.20 0.75
C SER A 19 7.69 8.36 -0.38
N LEU A 20 7.95 7.06 -0.13
CA LEU A 20 8.51 6.18 -1.16
C LEU A 20 7.58 6.04 -2.37
N ILE A 21 6.26 5.94 -2.13
CA ILE A 21 5.24 5.90 -3.19
C ILE A 21 5.30 7.17 -4.04
N ALA A 22 5.29 8.35 -3.41
CA ALA A 22 5.36 9.64 -4.11
C ALA A 22 6.64 9.76 -4.94
N GLU A 23 7.79 9.48 -4.33
CA GLU A 23 9.11 9.48 -4.98
C GLU A 23 9.20 8.43 -6.11
N GLY A 24 8.43 7.35 -5.97
CA GLY A 24 8.38 6.22 -6.90
C GLY A 24 9.58 5.31 -6.80
N ALA A 25 10.30 5.30 -5.69
CA ALA A 25 11.50 4.49 -5.51
C ALA A 25 11.71 4.17 -4.04
N GLY A 26 12.09 2.93 -3.74
CA GLY A 26 12.58 2.54 -2.43
C GLY A 26 12.05 1.18 -2.00
N PHE A 27 12.47 0.78 -0.80
CA PHE A 27 12.10 -0.49 -0.21
C PHE A 27 11.94 -0.36 1.30
N ILE A 28 10.89 -0.97 1.84
CA ILE A 28 10.68 -1.14 3.28
C ILE A 28 10.66 -2.64 3.56
N SER A 29 11.59 -3.10 4.39
CA SER A 29 11.54 -4.46 4.94
C SER A 29 10.44 -4.56 5.99
N ALA A 30 9.65 -5.63 5.96
CA ALA A 30 8.80 -5.96 7.09
C ALA A 30 9.68 -6.43 8.26
N ALA A 31 9.32 -6.04 9.49
CA ALA A 31 9.96 -6.61 10.66
C ALA A 31 9.68 -8.12 10.71
N PRO A 32 10.67 -8.97 11.04
CA PRO A 32 10.44 -10.39 11.23
C PRO A 32 9.60 -10.60 12.49
N THR A 33 8.28 -10.55 12.34
CA THR A 33 7.37 -11.20 13.28
C THR A 33 7.49 -12.71 13.04
N SER A 34 7.42 -13.52 14.09
CA SER A 34 7.60 -14.98 14.02
C SER A 34 6.95 -15.57 12.76
N PRO A 35 7.60 -16.47 12.01
CA PRO A 35 7.21 -16.81 10.64
C PRO A 35 5.82 -17.46 10.61
N GLN A 36 4.80 -16.61 10.48
CA GLN A 36 3.50 -17.02 10.01
C GLN A 36 3.55 -17.03 8.49
N SER A 37 3.10 -18.14 7.91
CA SER A 37 2.88 -18.21 6.47
C SER A 37 1.89 -17.11 6.08
N GLY A 38 2.26 -16.24 5.12
CA GLY A 38 1.40 -15.16 4.63
C GLY A 38 1.87 -13.74 4.98
N THR A 39 2.93 -13.56 5.76
CA THR A 39 3.49 -12.22 6.03
C THR A 39 4.38 -11.74 4.89
N LEU A 40 4.23 -10.46 4.50
CA LEU A 40 5.13 -9.82 3.54
C LEU A 40 6.57 -9.80 4.06
N ALA A 41 7.54 -10.01 3.17
CA ALA A 41 8.95 -9.75 3.45
C ALA A 41 9.27 -8.25 3.35
N GLY A 42 8.48 -7.50 2.58
CA GLY A 42 8.62 -6.06 2.44
C GLY A 42 7.76 -5.49 1.33
N ILE A 43 7.92 -4.19 1.11
CA ILE A 43 7.23 -3.41 0.09
C ILE A 43 8.30 -2.72 -0.77
N GLU A 44 8.25 -2.95 -2.08
CA GLU A 44 9.09 -2.27 -3.07
C GLU A 44 8.26 -1.26 -3.85
N VAL A 45 8.76 -0.04 -3.98
CA VAL A 45 8.18 0.98 -4.85
C VAL A 45 9.11 1.23 -6.03
N ARG A 46 8.54 1.27 -7.24
CA ARG A 46 9.27 1.61 -8.46
C ARG A 46 8.46 2.45 -9.43
N LYS A 47 9.13 3.30 -10.19
CA LYS A 47 8.52 4.02 -11.33
C LYS A 47 8.23 3.02 -12.44
N ALA A 48 7.10 3.19 -13.11
CA ALA A 48 6.77 2.48 -14.32
C ALA A 48 6.13 3.44 -15.33
N PRO A 49 6.40 3.27 -16.64
CA PRO A 49 5.65 3.96 -17.67
C PRO A 49 4.21 3.41 -17.76
N GLY A 50 3.30 4.20 -18.30
CA GLY A 50 1.87 3.84 -18.41
C GLY A 50 1.00 4.80 -17.61
N SER A 51 -0.29 4.50 -17.51
CA SER A 51 -1.23 5.24 -16.66
C SER A 51 -1.76 4.31 -15.59
N GLY A 52 -1.74 4.78 -14.35
CA GLY A 52 -2.19 4.06 -13.16
C GLY A 52 -1.05 3.47 -12.33
N VAL A 53 -1.41 3.07 -11.12
CA VAL A 53 -0.64 2.22 -10.23
C VAL A 53 -1.08 0.79 -10.39
N HIS A 54 -0.10 -0.10 -10.51
CA HIS A 54 -0.24 -1.54 -10.50
C HIS A 54 0.40 -2.11 -9.24
N ILE A 55 -0.40 -2.86 -8.49
CA ILE A 55 -0.02 -3.47 -7.22
C ILE A 55 0.06 -4.98 -7.44
N ARG A 56 1.19 -5.60 -7.09
CA ARG A 56 1.38 -7.04 -7.23
C ARG A 56 2.16 -7.62 -6.08
N LEU A 57 1.82 -8.84 -5.68
CA LEU A 57 2.66 -9.62 -4.78
C LEU A 57 3.59 -10.53 -5.58
N ASP A 58 4.89 -10.44 -5.36
CA ASP A 58 5.83 -11.46 -5.81
C ASP A 58 5.75 -12.65 -4.84
N GLY A 59 5.15 -13.75 -5.31
CA GLY A 59 4.96 -14.94 -4.50
C GLY A 59 6.26 -15.67 -4.10
N GLN A 60 7.37 -15.45 -4.81
CA GLN A 60 8.65 -16.09 -4.48
C GLN A 60 9.37 -15.37 -3.34
N THR A 61 9.36 -14.03 -3.38
CA THR A 61 10.06 -13.18 -2.41
C THR A 61 9.14 -12.67 -1.30
N GLN A 62 7.82 -12.82 -1.44
CA GLN A 62 6.79 -12.23 -0.59
C GLN A 62 6.91 -10.69 -0.50
N ILE A 63 7.38 -10.06 -1.58
CA ILE A 63 7.49 -8.60 -1.69
C ILE A 63 6.25 -8.04 -2.39
N LEU A 64 5.56 -7.10 -1.73
CA LEU A 64 4.52 -6.31 -2.37
C LEU A 64 5.18 -5.24 -3.24
N VAL A 65 4.89 -5.24 -4.53
CA VAL A 65 5.44 -4.29 -5.49
C VAL A 65 4.39 -3.29 -5.92
N ILE A 66 4.66 -2.02 -5.65
CA ILE A 66 3.85 -0.87 -6.06
C ILE A 66 4.58 -0.17 -7.20
N SER A 67 3.95 -0.10 -8.37
CA SER A 67 4.55 0.54 -9.54
C SER A 67 3.54 1.32 -10.34
N GLY A 68 3.91 2.48 -10.89
CA GLY A 68 2.99 3.29 -11.69
C GLY A 68 3.63 4.56 -12.18
N ASP A 69 2.86 5.44 -12.80
CA ASP A 69 3.28 6.79 -13.18
C ASP A 69 3.27 7.77 -11.98
N VAL A 70 3.78 8.98 -12.20
CA VAL A 70 3.94 9.97 -11.12
C VAL A 70 2.60 10.46 -10.55
N ASP A 71 1.61 10.72 -11.41
CA ASP A 71 0.35 11.32 -10.99
C ASP A 71 -0.49 10.29 -10.22
N SER A 72 -0.56 9.07 -10.72
CA SER A 72 -1.29 7.99 -10.06
C SER A 72 -0.65 7.58 -8.73
N ARG A 73 0.68 7.56 -8.66
CA ARG A 73 1.38 7.31 -7.39
C ARG A 73 1.19 8.45 -6.39
N ALA A 74 1.11 9.70 -6.84
CA ALA A 74 0.85 10.82 -5.94
C ALA A 74 -0.49 10.65 -5.19
N ILE A 75 -1.53 10.19 -5.88
CA ILE A 75 -2.84 9.91 -5.27
C ILE A 75 -2.74 8.77 -4.24
N LEU A 76 -2.08 7.65 -4.59
CA LEU A 76 -1.89 6.56 -3.65
C LEU A 76 -1.03 6.97 -2.43
N ALA A 77 -0.02 7.81 -2.63
CA ALA A 77 0.80 8.35 -1.56
C ALA A 77 -0.01 9.24 -0.61
N GLU A 78 -0.87 10.11 -1.15
CA GLU A 78 -1.77 10.95 -0.35
C GLU A 78 -2.72 10.11 0.50
N ASN A 79 -3.29 9.06 -0.09
CA ASN A 79 -4.13 8.09 0.63
C ASN A 79 -3.39 7.38 1.77
N ALA A 80 -2.17 6.90 1.52
CA ALA A 80 -1.34 6.28 2.56
C ALA A 80 -0.94 7.28 3.66
N HIS A 81 -0.64 8.53 3.29
CA HIS A 81 -0.32 9.59 4.23
C HIS A 81 -1.53 9.98 5.09
N ALA A 82 -2.72 10.08 4.50
CA ALA A 82 -3.96 10.33 5.21
C ALA A 82 -4.22 9.24 6.26
N MET A 83 -3.93 7.98 5.93
CA MET A 83 -4.06 6.90 6.92
C MET A 83 -3.00 6.95 8.02
N ALA A 84 -1.80 7.45 7.72
CA ALA A 84 -0.77 7.67 8.73
C ALA A 84 -1.15 8.73 9.76
N THR A 85 -1.97 9.71 9.39
CA THR A 85 -2.37 10.85 10.24
C THR A 85 -3.81 10.75 10.77
N ALA A 86 -4.55 9.70 10.41
CA ALA A 86 -5.92 9.48 10.87
C ALA A 86 -5.96 9.20 12.38
N GLU A 87 -6.35 10.21 13.17
CA GLU A 87 -6.44 10.14 14.63
C GLU A 87 -7.64 9.33 15.13
N ASP A 88 -8.67 9.15 14.29
CA ASP A 88 -9.94 8.50 14.60
C ASP A 88 -9.97 7.00 14.28
N GLY A 89 -8.87 6.45 13.74
CA GLY A 89 -8.77 5.02 13.40
C GLY A 89 -9.19 4.70 11.96
N GLY A 90 -9.73 3.51 11.74
CA GLY A 90 -10.23 3.05 10.45
C GLY A 90 -9.22 2.34 9.55
N HIS A 91 -9.66 2.09 8.32
CA HIS A 91 -8.86 1.51 7.25
C HIS A 91 -9.34 2.01 5.89
N LEU A 92 -8.46 1.96 4.90
CA LEU A 92 -8.75 2.30 3.52
C LEU A 92 -8.64 1.06 2.64
N HIS A 93 -9.72 0.74 1.93
CA HIS A 93 -9.69 -0.23 0.84
C HIS A 93 -9.17 0.45 -0.44
N VAL A 94 -8.22 -0.21 -1.10
CA VAL A 94 -7.60 0.23 -2.34
C VAL A 94 -7.81 -0.87 -3.37
N ASP A 95 -8.97 -0.82 -4.02
CA ASP A 95 -9.44 -1.84 -4.93
C ASP A 95 -9.75 -1.27 -6.31
N TYR A 96 -9.34 -2.00 -7.35
CA TYR A 96 -9.71 -1.64 -8.70
C TYR A 96 -11.21 -1.82 -8.94
N PHE A 97 -11.82 -0.83 -9.59
CA PHE A 97 -13.13 -0.97 -10.25
C PHE A 97 -13.08 -0.33 -11.64
N PRO A 98 -13.96 -0.70 -12.59
CA PRO A 98 -13.98 -0.09 -13.91
C PRO A 98 -14.18 1.43 -13.85
N GLY A 99 -13.23 2.19 -14.41
CA GLY A 99 -13.21 3.66 -14.34
C GLY A 99 -12.46 4.23 -13.12
N HIS A 100 -11.79 3.38 -12.33
CA HIS A 100 -10.91 3.82 -11.25
C HIS A 100 -9.82 4.77 -11.78
N SER A 101 -9.62 5.90 -11.09
CA SER A 101 -8.83 7.02 -11.63
C SER A 101 -7.32 6.79 -11.62
N TYR A 102 -6.81 5.95 -10.71
CA TYR A 102 -5.38 5.78 -10.50
C TYR A 102 -4.90 4.33 -10.32
N LEU A 103 -5.78 3.31 -10.41
CA LEU A 103 -5.40 1.90 -10.29
C LEU A 103 -5.60 1.18 -11.62
N VAL A 104 -4.66 0.31 -11.95
CA VAL A 104 -4.71 -0.53 -13.15
C VAL A 104 -5.52 -1.80 -12.85
N GLU A 105 -6.33 -2.24 -13.82
CA GLU A 105 -7.05 -3.51 -13.76
C GLU A 105 -6.09 -4.68 -13.46
N GLY A 106 -6.50 -5.58 -12.57
CA GLY A 106 -5.67 -6.70 -12.13
C GLY A 106 -4.66 -6.36 -11.02
N SER A 107 -4.66 -5.12 -10.52
CA SER A 107 -3.98 -4.79 -9.26
C SER A 107 -4.55 -5.61 -8.11
N LEU A 108 -3.65 -6.09 -7.24
CA LEU A 108 -4.03 -6.78 -6.02
C LEU A 108 -4.71 -5.80 -5.04
N PRO A 109 -5.90 -6.13 -4.51
CA PRO A 109 -6.56 -5.41 -3.41
C PRO A 109 -5.64 -5.16 -2.22
N LEU A 110 -5.66 -3.94 -1.67
CA LEU A 110 -4.97 -3.59 -0.42
C LEU A 110 -5.92 -3.01 0.61
N VAL A 111 -5.66 -3.31 1.88
CA VAL A 111 -6.21 -2.59 3.02
C VAL A 111 -5.09 -1.87 3.75
N ILE A 112 -5.18 -0.55 3.86
CA ILE A 112 -4.24 0.26 4.65
C ILE A 112 -4.91 0.58 5.98
N ASN A 113 -4.39 0.04 7.07
CA ASN A 113 -4.95 0.24 8.41
C ASN A 113 -4.39 1.51 9.05
N SER A 114 -5.25 2.31 9.70
CA SER A 114 -4.79 3.39 10.56
C SER A 114 -3.93 2.84 11.71
N PRO A 115 -2.84 3.54 12.10
CA PRO A 115 -2.04 3.18 13.28
C PRO A 115 -2.85 3.12 14.58
N HIS A 116 -3.99 3.81 14.65
CA HIS A 116 -4.86 3.85 15.82
C HIS A 116 -5.89 2.71 15.85
N GLY A 117 -6.05 1.97 14.75
CA GLY A 117 -6.97 0.84 14.61
C GLY A 117 -8.45 1.21 14.82
N GLY A 118 -9.34 0.22 14.76
CA GLY A 118 -10.76 0.39 15.09
C GLY A 118 -11.62 1.04 14.00
N MET A 119 -12.90 1.26 14.32
CA MET A 119 -13.86 1.98 13.47
C MET A 119 -13.69 3.50 13.67
N PRO A 120 -13.77 4.33 12.62
CA PRO A 120 -13.75 5.78 12.74
C PRO A 120 -14.75 6.26 13.80
N ALA A 121 -14.31 7.11 14.73
CA ALA A 121 -15.21 7.76 15.67
C ALA A 121 -16.16 8.68 14.88
N ARG A 122 -17.44 8.28 14.81
CA ARG A 122 -18.52 8.97 14.08
C ARG A 122 -18.68 10.44 14.44
#